data_AF-A0A016TLU6-F1
#
_entry.id   AF-A0A016TLU6-F1
#
_cell.length_a   1.000
_cell.length_b   1.000
_cell.length_c   1.000
_cell.angle_alpha   90.00
_cell.angle_beta   90.00
_cell.angle_gamma   90.00
#
_symmetry.space_group_name_H-M   'P 1'
#
loop_
_entity.id
_entity.type
_entity.pdbx_description
1 polymer ?
#
loop_
_entity_poly.entity_id
_entity_poly.type
_entity_poly.pdbx_seq_one_letter_code
_entity_poly.pdbx_strand_id
1 'polypeptide(L)'
;MSLLEYHQVQLTKAGNELRAKIAEIDSTIMDRVVLTGNPGTDLEAVFDCEKSILLNSAFIGYAVSLLNSRWTAAQEFARENPDEHGEFPFLDAIQAHWKASGLDQAIEEA
;
A
#
# COMPACT_ATOMS: atom_id res chain seq x y z
N MET A 1 -18.77 -6.87 13.67
CA MET A 1 -17.57 -7.20 12.89
C MET A 1 -16.83 -8.30 13.61
N SER A 2 -16.65 -9.46 12.96
CA SER A 2 -15.84 -10.57 13.47
C SER A 2 -14.34 -10.24 13.39
N LEU A 3 -13.49 -10.99 14.10
CA LEU A 3 -12.03 -10.83 13.99
C LEU A 3 -11.52 -11.12 12.57
N LEU A 4 -12.10 -12.13 11.90
CA LEU A 4 -11.82 -12.42 10.49
C LEU A 4 -12.14 -11.22 9.59
N GLU A 5 -13.35 -10.66 9.72
CA GLU A 5 -13.78 -9.47 8.97
C GLU A 5 -12.88 -8.26 9.26
N TYR A 6 -12.46 -8.08 10.51
CA TYR A 6 -11.54 -7.02 10.90
C TYR A 6 -10.21 -7.14 10.14
N HIS A 7 -9.57 -8.31 10.12
CA HIS A 7 -8.31 -8.51 9.39
C HIS A 7 -8.47 -8.33 7.89
N GLN A 8 -9.57 -8.82 7.31
CA GLN A 8 -9.90 -8.61 5.90
C GLN A 8 -10.04 -7.12 5.56
N VAL A 9 -10.79 -6.36 6.37
CA VAL A 9 -10.98 -4.90 6.20
C VAL A 9 -9.65 -4.15 6.33
N GLN A 10 -8.84 -4.45 7.35
CA GLN A 10 -7.56 -3.77 7.56
C GLN A 10 -6.58 -4.02 6.41
N LEU A 11 -6.55 -5.26 5.90
CA LEU A 11 -5.70 -5.62 4.76
C LEU A 11 -6.16 -4.89 3.49
N THR A 12 -7.47 -4.88 3.21
CA THR A 12 -8.05 -4.16 2.08
C THR A 12 -7.78 -2.65 2.17
N LYS A 13 -7.94 -2.02 3.35
CA LYS A 13 -7.62 -0.60 3.56
C LYS A 13 -6.15 -0.29 3.24
N ALA A 14 -5.22 -1.08 3.77
CA ALA A 14 -3.78 -0.89 3.50
C ALA A 14 -3.43 -1.10 2.02
N GLY A 15 -4.08 -2.06 1.35
CA GLY A 15 -3.92 -2.28 -0.10
C GLY A 15 -4.43 -1.10 -0.93
N ASN A 16 -5.59 -0.55 -0.57
CA ASN A 16 -6.15 0.64 -1.22
C ASN A 16 -5.25 1.86 -1.04
N GLU A 17 -4.70 2.07 0.17
CA GLU A 17 -3.79 3.18 0.44
C GLU A 17 -2.52 3.09 -0.42
N LEU A 18 -1.90 1.90 -0.51
CA LEU A 18 -0.75 1.68 -1.39
C LEU A 18 -1.10 1.97 -2.86
N ARG A 19 -2.27 1.50 -3.33
CA ARG A 19 -2.73 1.78 -4.70
C ARG A 19 -2.94 3.27 -4.94
N ALA A 20 -3.59 3.97 -4.02
CA ALA A 20 -3.81 5.40 -4.12
C ALA A 20 -2.47 6.15 -4.20
N LYS A 21 -1.50 5.78 -3.37
CA LYS A 21 -0.15 6.37 -3.43
C LYS A 21 0.58 6.08 -4.73
N ILE A 22 0.45 4.88 -5.29
CA ILE A 22 1.01 4.58 -6.61
C ILE A 22 0.32 5.43 -7.70
N ALA A 23 -1.00 5.61 -7.64
CA ALA A 23 -1.75 6.39 -8.61
C ALA A 23 -1.48 7.90 -8.53
N GLU A 24 -1.12 8.42 -7.34
CA GLU A 24 -0.70 9.81 -7.13
C GLU A 24 0.68 10.12 -7.74
N ILE A 25 1.51 9.10 -7.99
CA ILE A 25 2.86 9.29 -8.52
C ILE A 25 2.78 9.65 -9.99
N ASP A 26 3.25 10.84 -10.30
CA ASP A 26 3.46 11.24 -11.68
C ASP A 26 4.60 10.43 -12.31
N SER A 27 4.22 9.57 -13.26
CA SER A 27 5.17 8.76 -14.05
C SER A 27 6.11 9.58 -14.93
N THR A 28 5.79 10.87 -15.18
CA THR A 28 6.60 11.78 -16.01
C THR A 28 7.54 12.66 -15.20
N ILE A 29 7.72 12.39 -13.90
CA ILE A 29 8.51 13.22 -12.97
C ILE A 29 9.93 13.51 -13.48
N MET A 30 10.57 12.53 -14.12
CA MET A 30 11.90 12.68 -14.72
C MET A 30 11.89 13.52 -16.01
N ASP A 31 10.79 13.46 -16.77
CA ASP A 31 10.65 14.18 -18.05
C ASP A 31 10.45 15.69 -17.83
N ARG A 32 10.11 16.10 -16.61
CA ARG A 32 9.90 17.51 -16.22
C ARG A 32 11.19 18.29 -16.01
N VAL A 33 12.34 17.62 -15.90
CA VAL A 33 13.64 18.28 -15.77
C VAL A 33 14.11 18.76 -17.15
N VAL A 34 13.62 19.94 -17.55
CA VAL A 34 14.03 20.60 -18.79
C VAL A 34 15.15 21.59 -18.49
N LEU A 35 16.36 21.26 -18.94
CA LEU A 35 17.52 22.13 -18.77
C LEU A 35 17.45 23.31 -19.74
N THR A 36 17.57 24.51 -19.19
CA THR A 36 17.49 25.79 -19.87
C THR A 36 18.87 26.34 -20.25
N GLY A 37 19.94 25.77 -19.69
CA GLY A 37 21.30 26.28 -19.81
C GLY A 37 21.62 27.40 -18.81
N ASN A 38 20.66 27.82 -17.99
CA ASN A 38 20.91 28.70 -16.85
C ASN A 38 21.23 27.83 -15.61
N PRO A 39 22.45 27.90 -15.05
CA PRO A 39 22.84 27.02 -13.95
C PRO A 39 21.97 27.13 -12.70
N GLY A 40 21.45 28.32 -12.38
CA GLY A 40 20.59 28.52 -11.21
C GLY A 40 19.22 27.86 -11.39
N THR A 41 18.57 28.12 -12.52
CA THR A 41 17.27 27.54 -12.87
C THR A 41 17.34 26.02 -13.05
N ASP A 42 18.41 25.54 -13.68
CA ASP A 42 18.62 24.12 -13.93
C ASP A 42 18.86 23.36 -12.61
N LEU A 43 19.60 23.95 -11.68
CA LEU A 43 19.84 23.38 -10.36
C LEU A 43 18.55 23.28 -9.55
N GLU A 44 17.71 24.32 -9.56
CA GLU A 44 16.41 24.34 -8.89
C GLU A 44 15.47 23.25 -9.45
N ALA A 45 15.38 23.13 -10.78
CA ALA A 45 14.58 22.11 -11.43
C ALA A 45 15.01 20.67 -11.07
N VAL A 46 16.32 20.42 -10.99
CA VAL A 46 16.86 19.12 -10.57
C VAL A 46 16.56 18.86 -9.09
N PHE A 47 16.74 19.85 -8.21
CA PHE A 47 16.43 19.71 -6.79
C PHE A 47 14.95 19.43 -6.52
N ASP A 48 14.05 20.11 -7.22
CA ASP A 48 12.61 19.88 -7.08
C ASP A 48 12.20 18.47 -7.54
N CYS A 49 12.82 17.99 -8.62
CA CYS A 49 12.65 16.61 -9.08
C CYS A 49 13.17 15.60 -8.04
N GLU A 50 14.40 15.79 -7.54
CA GLU A 50 14.99 14.94 -6.50
C GLU A 50 14.10 14.87 -5.26
N LYS A 51 13.66 16.03 -4.77
CA LYS A 51 12.77 16.12 -3.61
C LYS A 51 11.46 15.37 -3.84
N SER A 52 10.86 15.51 -5.01
CA SER A 52 9.61 14.85 -5.35
C SER A 52 9.78 13.32 -5.41
N ILE A 53 10.89 12.82 -5.96
CA ILE A 53 11.24 11.39 -5.98
C ILE A 53 11.42 10.85 -4.56
N LEU A 54 12.16 11.56 -3.72
CA LEU A 54 12.42 11.14 -2.33
C LEU A 54 11.12 11.06 -1.52
N LEU A 55 10.25 12.07 -1.65
CA LEU A 55 8.95 12.08 -0.96
C LEU A 55 8.07 10.92 -1.42
N ASN A 56 7.93 10.72 -2.74
CA ASN A 56 7.13 9.63 -3.28
C ASN A 56 7.66 8.26 -2.84
N SER A 57 8.97 8.06 -2.85
CA SER A 57 9.63 6.84 -2.36
C SER A 57 9.34 6.58 -0.88
N ALA A 58 9.42 7.62 -0.04
CA ALA A 58 9.12 7.50 1.39
C ALA A 58 7.65 7.12 1.64
N PHE A 59 6.70 7.71 0.90
CA PHE A 59 5.28 7.39 1.04
C PHE A 59 4.95 5.97 0.58
N ILE A 60 5.52 5.51 -0.54
CA ILE A 60 5.38 4.10 -0.97
C ILE A 60 5.96 3.18 0.10
N GLY A 61 7.16 3.48 0.61
CA GLY A 61 7.82 2.69 1.64
C GLY A 61 6.97 2.54 2.90
N TYR A 62 6.30 3.62 3.32
CA TYR A 62 5.34 3.59 4.42
C TYR A 62 4.13 2.70 4.12
N ALA A 63 3.48 2.90 2.97
CA ALA A 63 2.29 2.14 2.59
C ALA A 63 2.58 0.62 2.44
N VAL A 64 3.75 0.27 1.88
CA VAL A 64 4.22 -1.13 1.81
C VAL A 64 4.44 -1.69 3.22
N SER A 65 5.07 -0.91 4.10
CA SER A 65 5.30 -1.35 5.49
C SER A 65 3.99 -1.58 6.24
N LEU A 66 3.00 -0.70 6.04
CA LEU A 66 1.66 -0.84 6.60
C LEU A 66 0.97 -2.11 6.08
N LEU A 67 0.97 -2.33 4.75
CA LEU A 67 0.38 -3.53 4.14
C LEU A 67 1.03 -4.80 4.69
N ASN A 68 2.36 -4.83 4.78
CA ASN A 68 3.09 -5.96 5.35
C ASN A 68 2.72 -6.20 6.81
N SER A 69 2.62 -5.13 7.62
CA SER A 69 2.19 -5.24 9.02
C SER A 69 0.78 -5.82 9.15
N ARG A 70 -0.17 -5.38 8.30
CA ARG A 70 -1.55 -5.92 8.30
C ARG A 70 -1.58 -7.39 7.86
N TRP A 71 -0.77 -7.76 6.88
CA TRP A 71 -0.65 -9.14 6.45
C TRP A 71 -0.08 -10.04 7.55
N THR A 72 1.01 -9.64 8.21
CA THR A 72 1.58 -10.39 9.34
C THR A 72 0.56 -10.60 10.46
N ALA A 73 -0.15 -9.54 10.86
CA ALA A 73 -1.18 -9.66 11.89
C ALA A 73 -2.32 -10.62 11.49
N ALA A 74 -2.70 -10.62 10.21
CA ALA A 74 -3.71 -11.54 9.69
C ALA A 74 -3.22 -13.01 9.67
N GLN A 75 -1.95 -13.23 9.38
CA GLN A 75 -1.32 -14.56 9.46
C GLN A 75 -1.20 -15.05 10.90
N GLU A 76 -0.82 -14.18 11.84
CA GLU A 76 -0.77 -14.51 13.28
C GLU A 76 -2.15 -14.91 13.79
N PHE A 77 -3.18 -14.11 13.48
CA PHE A 77 -4.57 -14.45 13.80
C PHE A 77 -4.98 -15.82 13.25
N ALA A 78 -4.66 -16.13 11.99
CA ALA A 78 -4.99 -17.42 11.41
C ALA A 78 -4.25 -18.57 12.11
N ARG A 79 -2.97 -18.38 12.48
CA ARG A 79 -2.17 -19.38 13.20
C ARG A 79 -2.66 -19.65 14.62
N GLU A 80 -3.19 -18.64 15.29
CA GLU A 80 -3.76 -18.77 16.64
C GLU A 80 -5.12 -19.48 16.64
N ASN A 81 -5.75 -19.64 15.48
CA ASN A 81 -7.08 -20.20 15.33
C ASN A 81 -7.11 -21.33 14.29
N PRO A 82 -6.38 -22.45 14.51
CA PRO A 82 -6.49 -23.61 13.65
C PRO A 82 -7.84 -24.32 13.83
N ASP A 83 -8.25 -25.09 12.84
CA ASP A 83 -9.39 -26.00 12.98
C ASP A 83 -9.04 -27.28 13.75
N GLU A 84 -10.02 -28.17 13.88
CA GLU A 84 -9.89 -29.46 14.57
C GLU A 84 -8.86 -30.41 13.94
N HIS A 85 -8.41 -30.14 12.72
CA HIS A 85 -7.36 -30.88 12.01
C HIS A 85 -5.99 -30.19 12.06
N GLY A 86 -5.91 -28.99 12.65
CA GLY A 86 -4.69 -28.19 12.67
C GLY A 86 -4.49 -27.34 11.41
N GLU A 87 -5.49 -27.24 10.54
CA GLU A 87 -5.46 -26.43 9.32
C GLU A 87 -5.85 -24.98 9.62
N PHE A 88 -5.57 -24.06 8.69
CA PHE A 88 -5.76 -22.62 8.87
C PHE A 88 -6.86 -22.05 7.96
N PRO A 89 -8.14 -22.41 8.16
CA PRO A 89 -9.23 -21.99 7.26
C PRO A 89 -9.39 -20.46 7.18
N PHE A 90 -9.01 -19.73 8.22
CA PHE A 90 -9.02 -18.27 8.20
C PHE A 90 -7.96 -17.67 7.29
N LEU A 91 -6.79 -18.31 7.12
CA LEU A 91 -5.79 -17.85 6.17
C LEU A 91 -6.33 -17.96 4.74
N ASP A 92 -6.98 -19.08 4.41
CA ASP A 92 -7.62 -19.29 3.11
C ASP A 92 -8.74 -18.28 2.87
N ALA A 93 -9.59 -18.04 3.87
CA ALA A 93 -10.66 -17.05 3.79
C ALA A 93 -10.13 -15.62 3.58
N ILE A 94 -9.03 -15.24 4.25
CA ILE A 94 -8.39 -13.93 4.06
C ILE A 94 -7.81 -13.81 2.65
N GLN A 95 -7.12 -14.84 2.16
CA GLN A 95 -6.56 -14.85 0.80
C GLN A 95 -7.65 -14.81 -0.27
N ALA A 96 -8.74 -15.55 -0.08
CA ALA A 96 -9.89 -15.53 -0.96
C ALA A 96 -10.53 -14.14 -1.00
N HIS A 97 -10.71 -13.50 0.17
CA HIS A 97 -11.21 -12.14 0.25
C HIS A 97 -10.30 -11.14 -0.48
N TRP A 98 -8.99 -11.21 -0.25
CA TRP A 98 -8.01 -10.33 -0.94
C TRP A 98 -8.09 -10.45 -2.46
N LYS A 99 -8.20 -11.67 -3.00
CA LYS A 99 -8.34 -11.90 -4.45
C LYS A 99 -9.68 -11.38 -4.98
N ALA A 100 -10.74 -11.49 -4.19
CA ALA A 100 -12.08 -11.08 -4.59
C ALA A 100 -12.33 -9.57 -4.44
N SER A 101 -11.69 -8.89 -3.48
CA SER A 101 -11.95 -7.49 -3.16
C SER A 101 -11.46 -6.53 -4.24
N GLY A 102 -10.49 -6.96 -5.07
CA GLY A 102 -9.92 -6.16 -6.15
C GLY A 102 -9.28 -4.84 -5.69
N LEU A 103 -9.17 -4.60 -4.37
CA LEU A 103 -8.84 -3.33 -3.71
C LEU A 103 -9.70 -2.13 -4.20
N ASP A 104 -10.95 -2.40 -4.61
CA ASP A 104 -11.90 -1.40 -5.11
C ASP A 104 -12.94 -0.99 -4.06
N GLN A 105 -12.93 -1.62 -2.88
CA GLN A 105 -13.84 -1.24 -1.81
C GLN A 105 -13.42 0.12 -1.22
N ALA A 106 -14.10 1.18 -1.62
CA ALA A 106 -14.32 2.33 -0.76
C ALA A 106 -15.04 1.83 0.50
N ILE A 107 -14.29 1.45 1.52
CA ILE A 107 -14.86 1.08 2.81
C ILE A 107 -15.27 2.39 3.47
N GLU A 108 -16.52 2.79 3.26
CA GLU A 108 -17.18 3.83 4.05
C GLU A 108 -16.96 3.50 5.53
N GLU A 109 -16.37 4.45 6.25
CA GLU A 109 -16.21 4.38 7.69
C GLU A 109 -17.61 4.42 8.33
N ALA A 110 -18.01 3.31 8.94
CA ALA A 110 -19.16 3.23 9.83
C ALA A 110 -18.72 3.43 11.29
#